data_AF-A0A7G9Z613-F1
#
_entry.id   AF-A0A7G9Z613-F1
#
_cell.length_a   1.000
_cell.length_b   1.000
_cell.length_c   1.000
_cell.angle_alpha   90.00
_cell.angle_beta   90.00
_cell.angle_gamma   90.00
#
_symmetry.space_group_name_H-M   'P 1'
#
loop_
_entity.id
_entity.type
_entity.pdbx_description
1 polymer ?
#
loop_
_entity_poly.entity_id
_entity_poly.type
_entity_poly.pdbx_seq_one_letter_code
_entity_poly.pdbx_strand_id
1 'polypeptide(L)'
;MNTNKKFVILLEILVITFLVMSVVSVCGLSDSSADIYAYPSIVNPGDEITVTFSGAPGFELDWIAMYKVGDPNEEEYDMGYYLGGVTE
;
A
#
# COMPACT_ATOMS: atom_id res chain seq x y z
N MET A 1 24.01 43.68 15.34
CA MET A 1 22.76 43.17 15.96
C MET A 1 23.12 42.56 17.30
N ASN A 2 22.47 42.96 18.40
CA ASN A 2 22.78 42.43 19.73
C ASN A 2 22.40 40.93 19.82
N THR A 3 23.06 40.19 20.71
CA THR A 3 22.88 38.73 20.84
C THR A 3 21.42 38.34 21.09
N ASN A 4 20.69 39.16 21.83
CA ASN A 4 19.27 38.96 22.13
C ASN A 4 18.39 39.02 20.87
N LYS A 5 18.64 39.98 19.96
CA LYS A 5 17.93 40.09 18.67
C LYS A 5 18.22 38.90 17.76
N LYS A 6 19.44 38.36 17.77
CA LYS A 6 19.80 37.15 17.01
C LYS A 6 19.05 35.92 17.52
N PHE A 7 18.92 35.77 18.84
CA PHE A 7 18.19 34.67 19.47
C PHE A 7 16.69 34.71 19.15
N VAL A 8 16.08 35.90 19.22
CA VAL A 8 14.66 36.09 18.87
C VAL A 8 14.40 35.75 17.41
N ILE A 9 15.25 36.22 16.49
CA ILE A 9 15.10 35.92 15.06
C ILE A 9 15.26 34.42 14.77
N LEU A 10 16.19 33.74 15.44
CA LEU A 10 16.36 32.29 15.30
C LEU A 10 15.15 31.51 15.81
N LEU A 11 14.55 31.95 16.92
CA LEU A 11 13.35 31.33 17.48
C LEU A 11 12.15 31.53 16.56
N GLU A 12 11.97 32.72 15.97
CA GLU A 12 10.90 32.97 15.01
C GLU A 12 11.05 32.12 13.75
N ILE A 13 12.26 32.00 13.19
CA ILE A 13 12.53 31.13 12.04
C ILE A 13 12.20 29.66 12.38
N LEU A 14 12.61 29.18 13.55
CA LEU A 14 12.31 27.81 14.00
C LEU A 14 10.79 27.56 14.06
N VAL A 15 10.04 28.47 14.68
CA VAL A 15 8.58 28.37 14.81
C VAL A 15 7.90 28.40 13.43
N ILE A 16 8.35 29.26 12.53
CA ILE A 16 7.82 29.34 11.15
C ILE A 16 8.09 28.04 10.40
N THR A 17 9.30 27.47 10.50
CA THR A 17 9.63 26.20 9.81
C THR A 17 8.81 25.02 10.32
N PHE A 18 8.57 24.95 11.63
CA PHE A 18 7.72 23.91 12.23
C PHE A 18 6.26 24.04 11.78
N LEU A 19 5.73 25.26 11.76
CA LEU A 19 4.38 25.54 11.24
C LEU A 19 4.27 25.12 9.77
N VAL A 20 5.24 25.51 8.92
CA VAL A 20 5.23 25.16 7.50
C VAL A 20 5.26 23.65 7.27
N MET A 21 6.07 22.89 8.01
CA MET A 21 6.07 21.41 7.90
C MET A 21 4.77 20.77 8.44
N SER A 22 4.07 21.41 9.37
CA SER A 22 2.78 20.94 9.90
C SER A 22 1.61 21.13 8.92
N VAL A 23 1.66 22.14 8.04
CA VAL A 23 0.61 22.37 7.01
C VAL A 23 0.96 21.77 5.65
N VAL A 24 2.23 21.51 5.36
CA VAL A 24 2.61 20.72 4.20
C VAL A 24 2.32 19.26 4.52
N SER A 25 1.13 18.80 4.12
CA SER A 25 0.93 17.36 3.94
C SER A 25 2.09 16.82 3.12
N VAL A 26 2.71 15.71 3.54
CA VAL A 26 3.61 14.95 2.67
C VAL A 26 2.76 14.48 1.49
N CYS A 27 2.63 15.33 0.47
CA CYS A 27 1.87 15.04 -0.73
C CYS A 27 2.69 14.02 -1.51
N GLY A 28 2.29 12.75 -1.41
CA GLY A 28 3.01 11.66 -2.08
C GLY A 28 2.95 10.30 -1.39
N LEU A 29 2.38 10.18 -0.20
CA LEU A 29 2.01 8.86 0.33
C LEU A 29 0.67 8.47 -0.30
N SER A 30 0.71 8.02 -1.56
CA SER A 30 -0.39 7.24 -2.11
C SER A 30 -0.40 5.92 -1.34
N ASP A 31 -1.23 5.84 -0.31
CA ASP A 31 -1.61 4.58 0.30
C ASP A 31 -2.45 3.82 -0.75
N SER A 32 -1.74 3.20 -1.69
CA SER A 32 -2.31 2.32 -2.70
C SER A 32 -2.85 1.11 -1.94
N SER A 33 -4.06 1.23 -1.40
CA SER A 33 -4.75 0.10 -0.79
C SER A 33 -4.92 -0.96 -1.88
N ALA A 34 -4.23 -2.09 -1.72
CA ALA A 34 -4.41 -3.21 -2.61
C ALA A 34 -5.87 -3.67 -2.57
N ASP A 35 -6.41 -3.98 -3.74
CA ASP A 35 -7.77 -4.50 -3.88
C ASP A 35 -7.76 -5.76 -4.76
N ILE A 36 -8.68 -6.68 -4.51
CA ILE A 36 -8.79 -7.95 -5.22
C ILE A 36 -10.23 -8.45 -5.21
N TYR A 37 -10.70 -8.89 -6.37
CA TYR A 37 -12.00 -9.54 -6.52
C TYR A 37 -11.93 -10.70 -7.50
N ALA A 38 -12.79 -11.69 -7.29
CA ALA A 38 -12.91 -12.86 -8.14
C ALA A 38 -14.35 -13.09 -8.59
N TYR A 39 -14.54 -13.53 -9.82
CA TYR A 39 -15.84 -13.86 -10.39
C TYR A 39 -15.72 -15.04 -11.36
N PRO A 40 -16.71 -15.96 -11.40
CA PRO A 40 -17.94 -16.00 -10.59
C PRO A 40 -17.71 -16.59 -9.19
N SER A 41 -18.65 -16.35 -8.27
CA SER A 41 -18.58 -16.84 -6.89
C SER A 41 -18.95 -18.31 -6.70
N ILE A 42 -19.49 -18.95 -7.75
CA ILE A 42 -19.86 -20.37 -7.78
C ILE A 42 -19.46 -20.92 -9.14
N VAL A 43 -18.75 -22.05 -9.13
CA VAL A 43 -18.19 -22.71 -10.31
C VAL A 43 -18.36 -24.23 -10.22
N ASN A 44 -18.38 -24.90 -11.37
CA ASN A 44 -18.20 -26.34 -11.47
C ASN A 44 -16.71 -26.69 -11.66
N PRO A 45 -16.31 -27.95 -11.44
CA PRO A 45 -14.96 -28.40 -11.74
C PRO A 45 -14.61 -28.14 -13.22
N GLY A 46 -13.53 -27.40 -13.46
CA GLY A 46 -13.05 -27.04 -14.80
C GLY A 46 -13.54 -25.69 -15.33
N ASP A 47 -14.46 -25.01 -14.64
CA ASP A 47 -14.83 -23.64 -14.98
C ASP A 47 -13.69 -22.66 -14.66
N GLU A 48 -13.64 -21.57 -15.40
CA GLU A 48 -12.65 -20.51 -15.20
C GLU A 48 -13.10 -19.52 -14.11
N ILE A 49 -12.16 -19.08 -13.28
CA ILE A 49 -12.35 -17.98 -12.33
C ILE A 49 -11.49 -16.81 -12.79
N THR A 50 -12.11 -15.67 -13.06
CA THR A 50 -11.40 -14.43 -13.36
C THR A 50 -11.10 -13.71 -12.05
N VAL A 51 -9.82 -13.39 -11.84
CA VAL A 51 -9.35 -12.56 -10.73
C VAL A 51 -8.92 -11.21 -11.29
N THR A 52 -9.39 -10.13 -10.67
CA THR A 52 -8.91 -8.78 -10.94
C THR A 52 -8.38 -8.19 -9.66
N PHE A 53 -7.26 -7.49 -9.76
CA PHE A 53 -6.58 -6.90 -8.63
C PHE A 53 -6.05 -5.52 -9.01
N SER A 54 -5.68 -4.73 -8.02
CA SER A 54 -4.98 -3.47 -8.22
C SER A 54 -4.12 -3.15 -6.99
N GLY A 55 -3.11 -2.30 -7.16
CA GLY A 55 -2.31 -1.80 -6.06
C GLY A 55 -1.36 -2.84 -5.44
N ALA A 56 -0.99 -3.89 -6.19
CA ALA A 56 0.06 -4.79 -5.74
C ALA A 56 1.42 -4.05 -5.64
N PRO A 57 2.35 -4.47 -4.76
CA PRO A 57 3.62 -3.77 -4.55
C PRO A 57 4.55 -3.70 -5.78
N GLY A 58 4.40 -4.62 -6.73
CA GLY A 58 5.16 -4.63 -7.98
C GLY A 58 6.49 -5.39 -7.87
N PHE A 59 6.64 -6.29 -6.89
CA PHE A 59 7.80 -7.18 -6.84
C PHE A 59 7.61 -8.36 -7.80
N GLU A 60 8.71 -8.83 -8.39
CA GLU A 60 8.70 -9.95 -9.35
C GLU A 60 8.11 -11.23 -8.78
N LEU A 61 8.20 -11.40 -7.45
CA LEU A 61 7.75 -12.58 -6.72
C LEU A 61 6.39 -12.38 -6.04
N ASP A 62 5.70 -11.28 -6.28
CA ASP A 62 4.33 -11.10 -5.79
C ASP A 62 3.43 -12.18 -6.41
N TRP A 63 2.46 -12.66 -5.64
CA TRP A 63 1.56 -13.73 -6.05
C TRP A 63 0.18 -13.57 -5.42
N ILE A 64 -0.82 -14.16 -6.08
CA ILE A 64 -2.18 -14.32 -5.59
C ILE A 64 -2.44 -15.82 -5.45
N ALA A 65 -3.14 -16.23 -4.39
CA ALA A 65 -3.53 -17.62 -4.19
C ALA A 65 -4.96 -17.81 -3.71
N MET A 66 -5.46 -19.02 -3.95
CA MET A 66 -6.75 -19.50 -3.53
C MET A 66 -6.61 -20.45 -2.34
N TYR A 67 -7.36 -20.16 -1.28
CA TYR A 67 -7.38 -20.93 -0.05
C TYR A 67 -8.79 -21.39 0.27
N LYS A 68 -8.87 -22.51 1.00
CA LYS A 68 -10.13 -22.96 1.57
C LYS A 68 -10.52 -22.08 2.75
N VAL A 69 -11.78 -21.62 2.76
CA VAL A 69 -12.30 -20.80 3.85
C VAL A 69 -12.24 -21.57 5.17
N GLY A 70 -11.58 -20.98 6.17
CA GLY A 70 -11.45 -21.52 7.51
C GLY A 70 -10.28 -22.49 7.70
N ASP A 71 -9.42 -22.68 6.70
CA ASP A 71 -8.17 -23.42 6.88
C ASP A 71 -7.19 -22.60 7.74
N PRO A 72 -6.67 -23.14 8.86
CA PRO A 72 -5.66 -22.46 9.66
C PRO A 72 -4.26 -22.48 9.03
N ASN A 73 -4.04 -23.28 7.99
CA ASN A 73 -2.73 -23.44 7.36
C ASN A 73 -2.60 -22.54 6.12
N GLU A 74 -2.08 -21.33 6.31
CA GLU A 74 -1.83 -20.35 5.24
C GLU A 74 -0.72 -20.79 4.26
N GLU A 75 0.00 -21.87 4.55
CA GLU A 75 1.03 -22.41 3.64
C GLU A 75 0.44 -23.40 2.62
N GLU A 76 -0.79 -23.88 2.82
CA GLU A 76 -1.45 -24.84 1.92
C GLU A 76 -2.48 -24.13 1.06
N TYR A 77 -2.09 -23.78 -0.17
CA TYR A 77 -2.98 -23.20 -1.18
C TYR A 77 -3.37 -24.22 -2.24
N ASP A 78 -4.60 -24.12 -2.74
CA ASP A 78 -5.11 -24.98 -3.82
C ASP A 78 -4.52 -24.57 -5.18
N MET A 79 -4.31 -23.26 -5.37
CA MET A 79 -3.79 -22.66 -6.60
C MET A 79 -3.10 -21.32 -6.31
N GLY A 80 -1.98 -21.05 -6.99
CA GLY A 80 -1.25 -19.78 -6.90
C GLY A 80 -0.81 -19.27 -8.27
N TYR A 81 -0.73 -17.94 -8.42
CA TYR A 81 -0.32 -17.26 -9.65
C TYR A 81 0.64 -16.11 -9.34
N TYR A 82 1.81 -16.09 -9.98
CA TYR A 82 2.79 -15.01 -9.84
C TYR A 82 2.42 -13.81 -10.71
N LEU A 83 2.53 -12.60 -10.14
CA LEU A 83 2.20 -11.35 -10.81
C LEU A 83 3.35 -10.81 -11.66
N GLY A 84 4.59 -11.22 -11.39
CA GLY A 84 5.74 -10.81 -12.20
C GLY A 84 5.99 -9.30 -12.18
N GLY A 85 5.70 -8.64 -11.05
CA GLY A 85 5.84 -7.18 -10.89
C GLY A 85 4.69 -6.35 -11.46
N VAL A 86 3.63 -6.99 -11.97
CA VAL A 86 2.40 -6.32 -12.39
C VAL A 86 1.62 -5.82 -11.19
N THR A 87 1.08 -4.60 -11.28
CA THR A 87 0.31 -3.96 -10.22
C THR A 87 -1.20 -3.96 -10.45
N GLU A 88 -1.65 -4.27 -11.68
CA GLU A 88 -3.05 -4.32 -12.15
C GLU A 88 -3.23 -5.17 -13.42
#